data_AF-A0A6B3KP16-F1
#
_entry.id   AF-A0A6B3KP16-F1
#
_cell.length_a   1.000
_cell.length_b   1.000
_cell.length_c   1.000
_cell.angle_alpha   90.00
_cell.angle_beta   90.00
_cell.angle_gamma   90.00
#
_symmetry.space_group_name_H-M   'P 1'
#
loop_
_entity.id
_entity.type
_entity.pdbx_description
1 polymer ?
#
loop_
_entity_poly.entity_id
_entity_poly.type
_entity_poly.pdbx_seq_one_letter_code
_entity_poly.pdbx_strand_id
1 'polypeptide(L)'
;MGVRVAVRIATNVAESVGLYFLGLWTFFNIKNKIGIAGTAGLFTSHVPFDDAESKGVQAESSQAAPEYKFQTQLDNLPARPASSKSSNTTHAYVHASPPHSVPIAGASTAAVTHQQATQLKGTDELYGLGNLPSSGPGRWEYLANPENWHPERRKLHEKLLDEARSSALTLAESLERDGCQPTLFALRGNTATGKTRIATKKIPALAAALEKTGGKGCINPDVFKSSLAKSEAGAKIFSSAQVHNESCFLADHFEDGLRSQRTGSGAIASIVVDKRLARAYEIDSYIELAKETGRKVELCDIDAPLENSLTGVLQRKPEGEDPRPPYPVVSSGFVAVRSNRMSVIDRFIADPSLGNYRLFGTAEDGKKVMVASVMGGELSVEDADLYEKITSPQSSVTGDLADKIIDNELIDRLTNNIDDPERAGNTRAALEKYNGKSWSAALAAHSELI
;
A
#
# COMPACT_ATOMS: atom_id res chain seq x y z
N MET A 1 -70.19 6.01 8.86
CA MET A 1 -69.16 6.87 9.49
C MET A 1 -68.91 6.35 10.90
N GLY A 2 -67.70 6.26 11.45
CA GLY A 2 -66.40 6.46 10.81
C GLY A 2 -65.24 6.56 11.82
N VAL A 3 -64.45 5.48 11.95
CA VAL A 3 -63.10 5.40 12.58
C VAL A 3 -62.99 5.54 14.13
N ARG A 4 -62.14 4.70 14.74
CA ARG A 4 -61.59 4.78 16.11
C ARG A 4 -60.04 4.75 16.04
N VAL A 5 -59.35 5.62 16.78
CA VAL A 5 -57.88 5.69 17.06
C VAL A 5 -57.71 6.54 18.33
N ALA A 6 -56.84 6.37 19.33
CA ALA A 6 -55.97 5.29 19.87
C ALA A 6 -55.96 5.49 21.43
N VAL A 7 -55.63 4.57 22.35
CA VAL A 7 -54.51 3.61 22.54
C VAL A 7 -53.13 4.24 22.83
N ARG A 8 -52.75 4.21 24.11
CA ARG A 8 -51.37 4.07 24.60
C ARG A 8 -51.40 3.13 25.82
N ILE A 9 -50.56 2.10 25.82
CA ILE A 9 -50.28 1.23 26.97
C ILE A 9 -48.76 0.99 26.97
N ALA A 10 -48.14 1.01 28.15
CA ALA A 10 -46.78 0.53 28.36
C ALA A 10 -46.83 -0.76 29.20
N THR A 11 -45.96 -1.72 28.88
CA THR A 11 -45.96 -3.07 29.47
C THR A 11 -44.80 -3.29 30.45
N ASN A 12 -44.96 -4.31 31.30
CA ASN A 12 -44.13 -4.58 32.48
C ASN A 12 -43.12 -5.72 32.29
N VAL A 13 -42.00 -5.60 33.02
CA VAL A 13 -41.40 -6.60 33.93
C VAL A 13 -41.49 -8.10 33.57
N ALA A 14 -40.32 -8.65 33.21
CA ALA A 14 -39.70 -9.94 33.63
C ALA A 14 -40.36 -11.33 33.36
N GLU A 15 -39.50 -12.34 33.57
CA GLU A 15 -39.69 -13.80 33.69
C GLU A 15 -40.14 -14.64 32.48
N SER A 16 -39.23 -15.53 32.05
CA SER A 16 -39.57 -16.93 31.75
C SER A 16 -38.37 -17.86 31.97
N VAL A 17 -38.64 -18.96 32.69
CA VAL A 17 -37.78 -20.14 32.89
C VAL A 17 -38.15 -21.16 31.80
N GLY A 18 -37.30 -22.04 31.26
CA GLY A 18 -35.89 -22.39 31.47
C GLY A 18 -35.59 -23.70 30.72
N LEU A 19 -34.61 -24.51 31.18
CA LEU A 19 -34.19 -25.83 30.62
C LEU A 19 -33.37 -25.72 29.29
N TYR A 20 -32.43 -26.61 28.94
CA TYR A 20 -31.96 -27.88 29.53
C TYR A 20 -30.48 -28.19 29.11
N PHE A 21 -29.75 -28.99 29.91
CA PHE A 21 -28.40 -29.57 29.69
C PHE A 21 -27.22 -28.58 29.56
N LEU A 22 -26.12 -28.59 30.35
CA LEU A 22 -25.25 -29.65 30.92
C LEU A 22 -24.24 -30.24 29.92
N GLY A 23 -22.96 -29.84 30.03
CA GLY A 23 -21.82 -30.34 29.24
C GLY A 23 -20.49 -29.96 29.91
N LEU A 24 -19.75 -30.95 30.42
CA LEU A 24 -18.68 -30.77 31.41
C LEU A 24 -17.44 -29.99 30.92
N TRP A 25 -16.90 -29.17 31.83
CA TRP A 25 -15.50 -28.76 31.86
C TRP A 25 -14.87 -29.32 33.14
N THR A 26 -13.87 -30.21 33.05
CA THR A 26 -12.75 -30.48 34.02
C THR A 26 -12.12 -31.88 33.84
N PHE A 27 -10.84 -32.00 34.25
CA PHE A 27 -9.98 -33.20 34.28
C PHE A 27 -9.62 -33.81 32.90
N PHE A 28 -8.44 -34.41 32.68
CA PHE A 28 -7.44 -34.94 33.62
C PHE A 28 -6.01 -34.42 33.39
N ASN A 29 -5.18 -34.44 34.44
CA ASN A 29 -3.72 -34.29 34.37
C ASN A 29 -3.05 -35.33 35.28
N ILE A 30 -2.56 -36.43 34.72
CA ILE A 30 -1.78 -37.47 35.42
C ILE A 30 -0.62 -37.92 34.54
N LYS A 31 0.59 -37.97 35.12
CA LYS A 31 1.73 -38.74 34.59
C LYS A 31 1.60 -40.19 35.04
N ASN A 32 1.87 -41.16 34.16
CA ASN A 32 2.61 -42.34 34.61
C ASN A 32 3.36 -43.07 33.48
N LYS A 33 4.44 -43.78 33.85
CA LYS A 33 5.24 -44.61 32.95
C LYS A 33 4.72 -46.05 32.97
N ILE A 34 4.47 -46.63 31.79
CA ILE A 34 4.79 -48.05 31.51
C ILE A 34 5.37 -48.09 30.10
N GLY A 35 6.44 -48.85 29.88
CA GLY A 35 7.05 -49.06 28.56
C GLY A 35 6.93 -50.52 28.14
N ILE A 36 6.68 -50.75 26.84
CA ILE A 36 6.80 -52.05 26.18
C ILE A 36 7.61 -51.82 24.89
N ALA A 37 8.52 -52.73 24.56
CA ALA A 37 9.40 -52.60 23.41
C ALA A 37 8.74 -53.02 22.09
N GLY A 38 9.10 -52.36 20.99
CA GLY A 38 8.72 -52.72 19.63
C GLY A 38 9.70 -52.11 18.62
N THR A 39 10.50 -52.94 17.96
CA THR A 39 11.65 -52.51 17.15
C THR A 39 11.34 -52.41 15.66
N ALA A 40 11.25 -51.18 15.12
CA ALA A 40 11.63 -50.76 13.76
C ALA A 40 11.27 -49.27 13.60
N GLY A 41 12.07 -48.38 13.00
CA GLY A 41 13.41 -48.55 12.45
C GLY A 41 13.53 -47.93 11.05
N LEU A 42 13.94 -46.65 10.98
CA LEU A 42 14.53 -46.00 9.80
C LEU A 42 15.17 -44.66 10.23
N PHE A 43 16.21 -44.21 9.53
CA PHE A 43 17.05 -43.07 9.94
C PHE A 43 16.56 -41.75 9.34
N THR A 44 16.67 -40.66 10.12
CA THR A 44 16.66 -39.27 9.64
C THR A 44 18.00 -38.61 9.97
N SER A 45 18.89 -38.54 8.99
CA SER A 45 20.22 -37.91 9.12
C SER A 45 20.22 -36.47 8.62
N HIS A 46 20.50 -35.51 9.51
CA HIS A 46 20.87 -34.14 9.12
C HIS A 46 22.25 -34.09 8.46
N VAL A 47 22.34 -33.54 7.24
CA VAL A 47 23.55 -32.86 6.71
C VAL A 47 23.07 -31.71 5.81
N PRO A 48 23.59 -30.47 5.94
CA PRO A 48 23.29 -29.36 5.03
C PRO A 48 24.16 -29.39 3.76
N PHE A 49 23.87 -28.55 2.77
CA PHE A 49 24.76 -28.30 1.64
C PHE A 49 24.76 -26.82 1.24
N ASP A 50 25.96 -26.25 1.14
CA ASP A 50 26.26 -24.97 0.50
C ASP A 50 26.70 -25.19 -0.98
N ASP A 51 27.04 -24.07 -1.63
CA ASP A 51 27.46 -23.89 -3.03
C ASP A 51 28.22 -25.03 -3.73
N ALA A 52 27.89 -25.22 -5.02
CA ALA A 52 28.76 -25.86 -6.00
C ALA A 52 28.63 -25.18 -7.38
N GLU A 53 29.69 -24.51 -7.84
CA GLU A 53 29.81 -24.12 -9.26
C GLU A 53 29.90 -25.37 -10.16
N SER A 54 29.41 -25.26 -11.40
CA SER A 54 29.90 -26.12 -12.49
C SER A 54 29.94 -25.36 -13.82
N LYS A 55 30.92 -25.69 -14.67
CA LYS A 55 31.17 -25.05 -15.98
C LYS A 55 31.20 -26.10 -17.10
N GLY A 56 30.70 -25.72 -18.27
CA GLY A 56 30.77 -26.52 -19.50
C GLY A 56 29.60 -27.51 -19.65
N VAL A 57 29.23 -27.95 -20.85
CA VAL A 57 29.97 -27.95 -22.13
C VAL A 57 29.03 -27.66 -23.32
N GLN A 58 29.55 -27.15 -24.43
CA GLN A 58 28.80 -26.95 -25.69
C GLN A 58 28.59 -28.27 -26.45
N ALA A 59 27.44 -28.43 -27.10
CA ALA A 59 27.28 -29.30 -28.28
C ALA A 59 26.17 -28.74 -29.19
N GLU A 60 26.40 -28.74 -30.51
CA GLU A 60 25.44 -28.34 -31.53
C GLU A 60 24.71 -29.56 -32.12
N SER A 61 23.42 -29.44 -32.46
CA SER A 61 22.80 -30.25 -33.54
C SER A 61 21.43 -29.73 -34.00
N SER A 62 21.44 -28.94 -35.06
CA SER A 62 20.67 -29.15 -36.30
C SER A 62 19.27 -29.80 -36.30
N GLN A 63 18.32 -29.07 -36.91
CA GLN A 63 17.12 -29.55 -37.65
C GLN A 63 15.97 -30.17 -36.80
N ALA A 64 14.68 -30.02 -37.12
CA ALA A 64 14.03 -29.49 -38.33
C ALA A 64 12.73 -28.71 -38.00
N ALA A 65 12.20 -27.94 -38.97
CA ALA A 65 10.94 -27.20 -38.84
C ALA A 65 9.84 -27.80 -39.77
N PRO A 66 8.56 -27.81 -39.35
CA PRO A 66 7.41 -28.00 -40.24
C PRO A 66 6.82 -26.64 -40.67
N GLU A 67 6.66 -26.42 -41.98
CA GLU A 67 5.92 -25.27 -42.51
C GLU A 67 4.42 -25.35 -42.17
N TYR A 68 3.86 -24.33 -41.54
CA TYR A 68 2.40 -24.14 -41.49
C TYR A 68 1.97 -23.01 -42.44
N LYS A 69 1.45 -23.41 -43.61
CA LYS A 69 0.87 -22.50 -44.61
C LYS A 69 -0.49 -22.03 -44.11
N PHE A 70 -0.60 -20.74 -43.77
CA PHE A 70 -1.90 -20.08 -43.70
C PHE A 70 -2.21 -19.43 -45.05
N GLN A 71 -3.35 -19.82 -45.62
CA GLN A 71 -3.77 -19.41 -46.95
C GLN A 71 -4.75 -18.23 -46.86
N THR A 72 -4.52 -17.20 -47.67
CA THR A 72 -5.27 -15.95 -47.61
C THR A 72 -6.72 -16.11 -48.10
N GLN A 73 -7.67 -15.85 -47.21
CA GLN A 73 -9.02 -15.41 -47.56
C GLN A 73 -9.39 -14.24 -46.65
N LEU A 74 -9.42 -13.03 -47.19
CA LEU A 74 -9.79 -11.81 -46.46
C LEU A 74 -10.50 -10.82 -47.39
N ASP A 75 -11.57 -11.32 -48.01
CA ASP A 75 -12.56 -10.56 -48.77
C ASP A 75 -13.96 -11.03 -48.37
N ASN A 76 -14.95 -10.12 -48.44
CA ASN A 76 -16.34 -10.28 -47.97
C ASN A 76 -16.55 -10.23 -46.45
N LEU A 77 -16.42 -9.04 -45.86
CA LEU A 77 -17.17 -8.65 -44.65
C LEU A 77 -18.22 -7.59 -45.02
N PRO A 78 -19.51 -7.80 -44.73
CA PRO A 78 -20.55 -6.81 -45.03
C PRO A 78 -20.47 -5.58 -44.10
N ALA A 79 -21.00 -4.45 -44.57
CA ALA A 79 -20.93 -3.19 -43.85
C ALA A 79 -21.63 -3.22 -42.48
N ARG A 80 -20.99 -2.59 -41.48
CA ARG A 80 -21.41 -2.52 -40.08
C ARG A 80 -22.81 -1.89 -39.92
N PRO A 81 -23.81 -2.60 -39.35
CA PRO A 81 -25.07 -1.96 -38.97
C PRO A 81 -24.84 -1.01 -37.78
N ALA A 82 -25.46 0.16 -37.82
CA ALA A 82 -25.35 1.17 -36.77
C ALA A 82 -26.45 1.00 -35.72
N SER A 83 -26.11 0.51 -34.52
CA SER A 83 -26.62 1.03 -33.24
C SER A 83 -26.20 0.19 -32.02
N SER A 84 -25.76 0.88 -30.98
CA SER A 84 -26.30 0.77 -29.61
C SER A 84 -25.72 1.92 -28.79
N LYS A 85 -26.49 2.49 -27.87
CA LYS A 85 -26.00 3.58 -27.00
C LYS A 85 -25.09 2.98 -25.94
N SER A 86 -23.94 3.63 -25.68
CA SER A 86 -23.11 3.29 -24.52
C SER A 86 -23.95 3.39 -23.25
N SER A 87 -24.03 2.30 -22.49
CA SER A 87 -24.50 2.33 -21.11
C SER A 87 -23.41 2.99 -20.27
N ASN A 88 -23.63 4.23 -19.85
CA ASN A 88 -22.74 4.91 -18.90
C ASN A 88 -22.88 4.25 -17.52
N THR A 89 -22.15 3.16 -17.30
CA THR A 89 -21.87 2.65 -15.97
C THR A 89 -20.92 3.62 -15.29
N THR A 90 -21.42 4.40 -14.34
CA THR A 90 -20.60 5.35 -13.58
C THR A 90 -19.74 4.59 -12.58
N HIS A 91 -18.59 4.08 -13.04
CA HIS A 91 -17.62 3.39 -12.18
C HIS A 91 -17.16 4.34 -11.06
N ALA A 92 -17.12 3.83 -9.82
CA ALA A 92 -16.77 4.61 -8.63
C ALA A 92 -15.25 4.80 -8.53
N TYR A 93 -14.70 5.68 -9.37
CA TYR A 93 -13.26 5.97 -9.38
C TYR A 93 -12.77 6.48 -8.03
N VAL A 94 -11.75 5.80 -7.49
CA VAL A 94 -11.03 6.22 -6.28
C VAL A 94 -9.77 6.96 -6.69
N HIS A 95 -9.90 8.27 -6.88
CA HIS A 95 -8.76 9.15 -7.12
C HIS A 95 -7.72 9.05 -6.00
N ALA A 96 -6.44 9.21 -6.34
CA ALA A 96 -5.32 9.32 -5.39
C ALA A 96 -5.44 10.60 -4.52
N SER A 97 -6.35 10.52 -3.56
CA SER A 97 -6.93 11.66 -2.85
C SER A 97 -5.94 12.31 -1.88
N PRO A 98 -5.95 13.65 -1.74
CA PRO A 98 -5.16 14.34 -0.73
C PRO A 98 -5.63 13.95 0.68
N PRO A 99 -4.74 13.99 1.69
CA PRO A 99 -5.10 13.68 3.06
C PRO A 99 -6.02 14.78 3.63
N HIS A 100 -7.33 14.54 3.63
CA HIS A 100 -8.28 15.38 4.38
C HIS A 100 -7.87 15.43 5.86
N SER A 101 -7.59 16.64 6.35
CA SER A 101 -7.41 16.93 7.77
C SER A 101 -8.71 16.65 8.51
N VAL A 102 -8.71 15.60 9.35
CA VAL A 102 -9.85 15.30 10.23
C VAL A 102 -9.86 16.33 11.36
N PRO A 103 -10.98 17.04 11.62
CA PRO A 103 -11.10 17.89 12.80
C PRO A 103 -11.03 17.03 14.06
N ILE A 104 -10.00 17.24 14.90
CA ILE A 104 -9.88 16.54 16.18
C ILE A 104 -10.91 17.14 17.15
N ALA A 105 -12.05 16.46 17.27
CA ALA A 105 -13.09 16.82 18.22
C ALA A 105 -12.57 16.63 19.67
N GLY A 106 -12.20 17.73 20.31
CA GLY A 106 -11.67 17.75 21.69
C GLY A 106 -10.55 18.75 21.93
N ALA A 107 -9.89 19.26 20.89
CA ALA A 107 -8.84 20.28 21.03
C ALA A 107 -9.45 21.63 21.46
N SER A 108 -9.22 22.02 22.72
CA SER A 108 -9.61 23.34 23.23
C SER A 108 -8.87 24.44 22.48
N THR A 109 -9.61 25.48 22.03
CA THR A 109 -9.09 26.51 21.11
C THR A 109 -8.20 27.53 21.81
N ALA A 110 -6.99 27.13 22.19
CA ALA A 110 -5.87 28.05 22.39
C ALA A 110 -5.42 28.56 21.01
N ALA A 111 -5.47 29.88 20.80
CA ALA A 111 -5.18 30.49 19.51
C ALA A 111 -3.67 30.52 19.20
N VAL A 112 -3.15 29.42 18.66
CA VAL A 112 -1.82 29.41 18.03
C VAL A 112 -1.84 30.34 16.83
N THR A 113 -1.15 31.46 16.93
CA THR A 113 -0.96 32.42 15.84
C THR A 113 -0.01 31.85 14.79
N HIS A 114 -0.55 30.96 13.94
CA HIS A 114 0.10 30.58 12.70
C HIS A 114 0.39 31.85 11.88
N GLN A 115 1.68 32.16 11.72
CA GLN A 115 2.13 33.06 10.67
C GLN A 115 1.59 32.53 9.34
N GLN A 116 1.06 33.42 8.50
CA GLN A 116 0.57 33.07 7.18
C GLN A 116 1.77 32.66 6.31
N ALA A 117 2.09 31.36 6.31
CA ALA A 117 2.98 30.78 5.32
C ALA A 117 2.41 31.11 3.94
N THR A 118 3.21 31.78 3.11
CA THR A 118 2.82 32.14 1.74
C THR A 118 2.48 30.88 0.98
N GLN A 119 1.20 30.70 0.65
CA GLN A 119 0.70 29.48 0.04
C GLN A 119 1.23 29.40 -1.41
N LEU A 120 2.36 28.71 -1.56
CA LEU A 120 3.01 28.52 -2.85
C LEU A 120 2.07 27.71 -3.76
N LYS A 121 1.80 28.23 -4.95
CA LYS A 121 0.96 27.57 -5.95
C LYS A 121 1.45 26.15 -6.23
N GLY A 122 0.50 25.22 -6.33
CA GLY A 122 0.74 23.88 -6.85
C GLY A 122 1.03 23.91 -8.34
N THR A 123 1.67 22.85 -8.86
CA THR A 123 1.97 22.76 -10.30
C THR A 123 0.71 22.54 -11.15
N ASP A 124 -0.37 22.04 -10.54
CA ASP A 124 -1.72 22.08 -11.12
C ASP A 124 -2.16 23.54 -11.41
N GLU A 125 -1.90 24.47 -10.49
CA GLU A 125 -2.26 25.89 -10.63
C GLU A 125 -1.25 26.75 -11.43
N LEU A 126 -0.10 26.18 -11.78
CA LEU A 126 0.93 26.81 -12.61
C LEU A 126 0.90 26.34 -14.06
N TYR A 127 0.42 25.12 -14.32
CA TYR A 127 0.43 24.51 -15.67
C TYR A 127 -0.94 24.05 -16.17
N GLY A 128 -1.99 24.10 -15.35
CA GLY A 128 -3.38 23.99 -15.83
C GLY A 128 -3.77 25.23 -16.65
N LEU A 129 -4.54 25.02 -17.71
CA LEU A 129 -5.04 26.07 -18.61
C LEU A 129 -6.39 26.62 -18.15
N GLY A 130 -6.69 27.86 -18.55
CA GLY A 130 -8.03 28.44 -18.43
C GLY A 130 -8.52 28.70 -17.00
N ASN A 131 -9.83 28.60 -16.81
CA ASN A 131 -10.47 28.86 -15.52
C ASN A 131 -10.53 27.57 -14.69
N LEU A 132 -9.46 27.26 -13.96
CA LEU A 132 -9.40 26.10 -13.08
C LEU A 132 -10.55 26.12 -12.06
N PRO A 133 -11.28 25.00 -11.89
CA PRO A 133 -12.23 24.85 -10.80
C PRO A 133 -11.57 24.96 -9.41
N SER A 134 -12.40 25.24 -8.41
CA SER A 134 -11.99 25.18 -7.01
C SER A 134 -11.54 23.76 -6.62
N SER A 135 -10.62 23.68 -5.65
CA SER A 135 -10.02 22.42 -5.20
C SER A 135 -11.09 21.44 -4.70
N GLY A 136 -11.25 20.32 -5.41
CA GLY A 136 -12.32 19.34 -5.21
C GLY A 136 -12.53 18.49 -6.48
N PRO A 137 -13.54 17.59 -6.51
CA PRO A 137 -13.75 16.66 -7.64
C PRO A 137 -13.82 17.33 -9.01
N GLY A 138 -14.48 18.49 -9.13
CA GLY A 138 -14.52 19.23 -10.40
C GLY A 138 -13.15 19.68 -10.92
N ARG A 139 -12.15 19.93 -10.05
CA ARG A 139 -10.76 20.18 -10.49
C ARG A 139 -10.09 18.89 -10.94
N TRP A 140 -10.37 17.76 -10.29
CA TRP A 140 -9.86 16.44 -10.73
C TRP A 140 -10.41 16.08 -12.11
N GLU A 141 -11.73 16.16 -12.31
CA GLU A 141 -12.38 15.92 -13.61
C GLU A 141 -11.86 16.87 -14.70
N TYR A 142 -11.59 18.14 -14.36
CA TYR A 142 -11.03 19.11 -15.29
C TYR A 142 -9.59 18.77 -15.70
N LEU A 143 -8.71 18.49 -14.74
CA LEU A 143 -7.30 18.19 -14.99
C LEU A 143 -7.07 16.74 -15.46
N ALA A 144 -8.07 15.85 -15.35
CA ALA A 144 -8.05 14.51 -15.90
C ALA A 144 -7.96 14.49 -17.44
N ASN A 145 -8.35 15.58 -18.10
CA ASN A 145 -8.18 15.79 -19.53
C ASN A 145 -6.79 16.38 -19.84
N PRO A 146 -5.90 15.68 -20.58
CA PRO A 146 -4.59 16.22 -20.97
C PRO A 146 -4.63 17.55 -21.73
N GLU A 147 -5.71 17.86 -22.45
CA GLU A 147 -5.85 19.12 -23.19
C GLU A 147 -6.05 20.35 -22.29
N ASN A 148 -6.32 20.16 -20.99
CA ASN A 148 -6.41 21.24 -20.01
C ASN A 148 -5.05 21.58 -19.35
N TRP A 149 -3.93 21.10 -19.91
CA TRP A 149 -2.57 21.40 -19.45
C TRP A 149 -1.76 22.13 -20.52
N HIS A 150 -0.82 22.98 -20.09
CA HIS A 150 0.13 23.65 -20.98
C HIS A 150 0.89 22.62 -21.86
N PRO A 151 1.09 22.87 -23.17
CA PRO A 151 1.62 21.87 -24.10
C PRO A 151 3.00 21.30 -23.71
N GLU A 152 3.84 22.10 -23.07
CA GLU A 152 5.15 21.70 -22.55
C GLU A 152 5.00 20.74 -21.36
N ARG A 153 4.00 20.97 -20.49
CA ARG A 153 3.73 20.11 -19.34
C ARG A 153 3.07 18.80 -19.75
N ARG A 154 2.15 18.84 -20.72
CA ARG A 154 1.56 17.64 -21.33
C ARG A 154 2.63 16.71 -21.93
N LYS A 155 3.63 17.25 -22.65
CA LYS A 155 4.77 16.45 -23.15
C LYS A 155 5.58 15.79 -22.04
N LEU A 156 5.78 16.48 -20.90
CA LEU A 156 6.42 15.89 -19.72
C LEU A 156 5.54 14.78 -19.12
N HIS A 157 4.21 14.97 -19.08
CA HIS A 157 3.28 13.94 -18.62
C HIS A 157 3.34 12.68 -19.51
N GLU A 158 3.21 12.85 -20.83
CA GLU A 158 3.34 11.78 -21.84
C GLU A 158 4.62 10.96 -21.63
N LYS A 159 5.76 11.65 -21.57
CA LYS A 159 7.09 11.05 -21.32
C LYS A 159 7.14 10.25 -20.01
N LEU A 160 6.70 10.84 -18.90
CA LEU A 160 6.76 10.18 -17.58
C LEU A 160 5.81 8.99 -17.48
N LEU A 161 4.66 9.05 -18.14
CA LEU A 161 3.73 7.92 -18.24
C LEU A 161 4.34 6.77 -19.05
N ASP A 162 5.04 7.05 -20.15
CA ASP A 162 5.67 6.01 -20.98
C ASP A 162 6.92 5.40 -20.34
N GLU A 163 7.72 6.19 -19.62
CA GLU A 163 8.80 5.68 -18.73
C GLU A 163 8.23 4.75 -17.65
N ALA A 164 7.09 5.10 -17.04
CA ALA A 164 6.43 4.28 -16.03
C ALA A 164 5.80 3.00 -16.62
N ARG A 165 5.14 3.08 -17.79
CA ARG A 165 4.56 1.95 -18.53
C ARG A 165 5.62 0.94 -18.94
N SER A 166 6.75 1.40 -19.49
CA SER A 166 7.90 0.57 -19.84
C SER A 166 8.45 -0.18 -18.61
N SER A 167 8.53 0.50 -17.47
CA SER A 167 8.95 -0.10 -16.19
C SER A 167 7.94 -1.15 -15.70
N ALA A 168 6.63 -0.87 -15.77
CA ALA A 168 5.59 -1.79 -15.34
C ALA A 168 5.45 -3.03 -16.24
N LEU A 169 5.62 -2.88 -17.56
CA LEU A 169 5.65 -4.01 -18.50
C LEU A 169 6.87 -4.91 -18.23
N THR A 170 8.05 -4.32 -18.02
CA THR A 170 9.27 -5.04 -17.61
C THR A 170 9.04 -5.88 -16.33
N LEU A 171 8.35 -5.30 -15.35
CA LEU A 171 7.99 -5.96 -14.09
C LEU A 171 7.00 -7.13 -14.34
N ALA A 172 5.96 -6.91 -15.14
CA ALA A 172 4.98 -7.93 -15.49
C ALA A 172 5.58 -9.12 -16.27
N GLU A 173 6.45 -8.85 -17.24
CA GLU A 173 7.17 -9.86 -18.03
C GLU A 173 8.29 -10.59 -17.26
N SER A 174 8.69 -10.08 -16.08
CA SER A 174 9.42 -10.88 -15.11
C SER A 174 8.46 -11.83 -14.41
N LEU A 175 7.42 -11.29 -13.77
CA LEU A 175 6.50 -12.07 -12.94
C LEU A 175 5.89 -13.25 -13.71
N GLU A 176 5.40 -13.05 -14.93
CA GLU A 176 4.81 -14.13 -15.74
C GLU A 176 5.83 -15.24 -16.07
N ARG A 177 7.06 -14.85 -16.43
CA ARG A 177 8.18 -15.76 -16.74
C ARG A 177 8.62 -16.56 -15.52
N ASP A 178 8.52 -15.95 -14.35
CA ASP A 178 8.77 -16.56 -13.05
C ASP A 178 7.53 -17.37 -12.55
N GLY A 179 6.52 -17.61 -13.41
CA GLY A 179 5.36 -18.46 -13.16
C GLY A 179 4.17 -17.78 -12.45
N CYS A 180 4.21 -16.47 -12.25
CA CYS A 180 3.16 -15.74 -11.56
C CYS A 180 1.94 -15.50 -12.47
N GLN A 181 0.78 -16.03 -12.06
CA GLN A 181 -0.52 -15.68 -12.65
C GLN A 181 -0.79 -14.16 -12.57
N PRO A 182 -1.68 -13.60 -13.41
CA PRO A 182 -2.08 -12.18 -13.32
C PRO A 182 -2.45 -11.78 -11.89
N THR A 183 -1.70 -10.86 -11.30
CA THR A 183 -1.79 -10.52 -9.87
C THR A 183 -1.61 -9.02 -9.63
N LEU A 184 -2.44 -8.47 -8.76
CA LEU A 184 -2.32 -7.15 -8.15
C LEU A 184 -1.60 -7.31 -6.81
N PHE A 185 -0.33 -6.91 -6.77
CA PHE A 185 0.48 -6.89 -5.55
C PHE A 185 0.20 -5.59 -4.78
N ALA A 186 -0.45 -5.68 -3.62
CA ALA A 186 -0.85 -4.53 -2.82
C ALA A 186 0.08 -4.36 -1.60
N LEU A 187 0.80 -3.23 -1.53
CA LEU A 187 1.73 -2.90 -0.45
C LEU A 187 1.07 -1.90 0.52
N ARG A 188 0.15 -2.41 1.34
CA ARG A 188 -0.59 -1.63 2.37
C ARG A 188 0.34 -1.23 3.51
N GLY A 189 0.18 -0.01 4.03
CA GLY A 189 0.93 0.43 5.22
C GLY A 189 1.11 1.95 5.33
N ASN A 190 1.42 2.41 6.54
CA ASN A 190 1.75 3.81 6.80
C ASN A 190 3.10 4.21 6.14
N THR A 191 3.30 5.52 5.96
CA THR A 191 4.58 6.12 5.51
C THR A 191 5.74 5.60 6.36
N ALA A 192 6.88 5.32 5.71
CA ALA A 192 8.13 4.89 6.36
C ALA A 192 8.06 3.63 7.25
N THR A 193 6.98 2.83 7.19
CA THR A 193 6.86 1.54 7.90
C THR A 193 7.83 0.47 7.43
N GLY A 194 8.48 0.65 6.27
CA GLY A 194 9.43 -0.30 5.68
C GLY A 194 8.83 -1.24 4.63
N LYS A 195 7.75 -0.82 3.93
CA LYS A 195 7.05 -1.60 2.91
C LYS A 195 7.99 -2.21 1.86
N THR A 196 8.92 -1.42 1.33
CA THR A 196 9.94 -1.85 0.34
C THR A 196 10.78 -3.03 0.86
N ARG A 197 11.20 -3.00 2.13
CA ARG A 197 11.99 -4.09 2.76
C ARG A 197 11.16 -5.37 2.98
N ILE A 198 9.83 -5.26 3.09
CA ILE A 198 8.94 -6.43 3.10
C ILE A 198 8.76 -6.97 1.69
N ALA A 199 8.47 -6.12 0.70
CA ALA A 199 8.33 -6.54 -0.70
C ALA A 199 9.57 -7.32 -1.18
N THR A 200 10.78 -6.78 -0.96
CA THR A 200 12.03 -7.42 -1.40
C THR A 200 12.43 -8.67 -0.61
N LYS A 201 11.98 -8.84 0.65
CA LYS A 201 12.34 -10.00 1.49
C LYS A 201 11.25 -11.08 1.63
N LYS A 202 9.99 -10.76 1.35
CA LYS A 202 8.83 -11.65 1.60
C LYS A 202 8.01 -11.98 0.35
N ILE A 203 8.34 -11.40 -0.81
CA ILE A 203 7.68 -11.71 -2.09
C ILE A 203 8.77 -11.95 -3.15
N PRO A 204 9.44 -13.13 -3.20
CA PRO A 204 10.66 -13.32 -3.99
C PRO A 204 10.51 -13.02 -5.49
N ALA A 205 9.41 -13.42 -6.13
CA ALA A 205 9.14 -13.11 -7.54
C ALA A 205 8.99 -11.60 -7.78
N LEU A 206 8.33 -10.87 -6.88
CA LEU A 206 8.25 -9.41 -6.95
C LEU A 206 9.61 -8.75 -6.66
N ALA A 207 10.42 -9.31 -5.77
CA ALA A 207 11.77 -8.81 -5.50
C ALA A 207 12.64 -8.87 -6.76
N ALA A 208 12.68 -10.01 -7.45
CA ALA A 208 13.40 -10.19 -8.72
C ALA A 208 12.84 -9.32 -9.86
N ALA A 209 11.52 -9.07 -9.87
CA ALA A 209 10.90 -8.17 -10.84
C ALA A 209 11.22 -6.68 -10.58
N LEU A 210 11.26 -6.26 -9.31
CA LEU A 210 11.64 -4.91 -8.89
C LEU A 210 13.14 -4.63 -9.08
N GLU A 211 14.00 -5.64 -8.90
CA GLU A 211 15.44 -5.51 -9.16
C GLU A 211 15.71 -5.10 -10.62
N LYS A 212 15.04 -5.77 -11.57
CA LYS A 212 15.13 -5.49 -13.02
C LYS A 212 14.68 -4.07 -13.40
N THR A 213 13.88 -3.40 -12.59
CA THR A 213 13.41 -2.02 -12.82
C THR A 213 14.07 -0.98 -11.92
N GLY A 214 14.97 -1.37 -11.01
CA GLY A 214 15.49 -0.49 -9.95
C GLY A 214 14.40 0.03 -9.00
N GLY A 215 13.35 -0.76 -8.77
CA GLY A 215 12.19 -0.41 -7.95
C GLY A 215 11.08 0.38 -8.67
N LYS A 216 11.22 0.65 -9.97
CA LYS A 216 10.25 1.40 -10.78
C LYS A 216 9.09 0.51 -11.26
N GLY A 217 8.03 1.15 -11.78
CA GLY A 217 6.84 0.47 -12.33
C GLY A 217 5.71 0.23 -11.34
N CYS A 218 5.88 0.59 -10.06
CA CYS A 218 4.80 0.58 -9.08
C CYS A 218 3.85 1.78 -9.25
N ILE A 219 2.56 1.54 -9.08
CA ILE A 219 1.52 2.58 -9.03
C ILE A 219 1.61 3.28 -7.67
N ASN A 220 2.38 4.37 -7.63
CA ASN A 220 2.55 5.25 -6.48
C ASN A 220 2.80 6.69 -6.98
N PRO A 221 2.04 7.71 -6.55
CA PRO A 221 2.26 9.10 -6.96
C PRO A 221 3.62 9.68 -6.55
N ASP A 222 4.39 9.07 -5.66
CA ASP A 222 5.72 9.55 -5.29
C ASP A 222 6.75 9.41 -6.42
N VAL A 223 6.62 8.39 -7.28
CA VAL A 223 7.60 8.11 -8.37
C VAL A 223 7.70 9.27 -9.38
N PHE A 224 6.61 10.02 -9.57
CA PHE A 224 6.58 11.17 -10.47
C PHE A 224 7.16 12.44 -9.83
N LYS A 225 7.16 12.57 -8.49
CA LYS A 225 7.46 13.83 -7.81
C LYS A 225 8.87 14.34 -8.10
N SER A 226 9.85 13.45 -8.20
CA SER A 226 11.24 13.82 -8.51
C SER A 226 11.36 14.55 -9.86
N SER A 227 10.75 13.99 -10.91
CA SER A 227 10.78 14.56 -12.26
C SER A 227 9.88 15.79 -12.40
N LEU A 228 8.67 15.77 -11.81
CA LEU A 228 7.77 16.91 -11.80
C LEU A 228 8.34 18.11 -11.03
N ALA A 229 9.11 17.86 -9.96
CA ALA A 229 9.79 18.90 -9.19
C ALA A 229 11.01 19.48 -9.93
N LYS A 230 11.68 18.68 -10.76
CA LYS A 230 12.79 19.13 -11.62
C LYS A 230 12.32 19.88 -12.86
N SER A 231 11.16 19.53 -13.42
CA SER A 231 10.60 20.15 -14.63
C SER A 231 11.60 20.22 -15.79
N GLU A 232 12.42 19.18 -15.94
CA GLU A 232 13.55 19.07 -16.87
C GLU A 232 14.69 20.11 -16.69
N ALA A 233 14.59 21.04 -15.74
CA ALA A 233 15.58 22.09 -15.46
C ALA A 233 16.82 21.61 -14.67
N GLY A 234 17.07 20.30 -14.60
CA GLY A 234 18.21 19.67 -13.91
C GLY A 234 18.16 19.66 -12.37
N ALA A 235 17.68 20.74 -11.74
CA ALA A 235 17.54 20.87 -10.29
C ALA A 235 16.07 20.86 -9.84
N LYS A 236 15.79 20.43 -8.61
CA LYS A 236 14.44 20.53 -8.02
C LYS A 236 14.09 22.02 -7.78
N ILE A 237 13.02 22.50 -8.40
CA ILE A 237 12.51 23.88 -8.27
C ILE A 237 11.15 23.96 -7.55
N PHE A 238 10.46 22.84 -7.38
CA PHE A 238 9.22 22.74 -6.61
C PHE A 238 9.37 21.77 -5.42
N SER A 239 8.67 22.07 -4.33
CA SER A 239 8.55 21.15 -3.19
C SER A 239 7.64 19.95 -3.52
N SER A 240 7.80 18.85 -2.79
CA SER A 240 6.95 17.64 -2.92
C SER A 240 5.46 17.91 -2.70
N ALA A 241 5.11 18.97 -1.96
CA ALA A 241 3.73 19.41 -1.74
C ALA A 241 3.13 20.08 -3.00
N GLN A 242 3.87 20.96 -3.67
CA GLN A 242 3.40 21.66 -4.86
C GLN A 242 3.12 20.72 -6.03
N VAL A 243 3.92 19.66 -6.18
CA VAL A 243 3.72 18.63 -7.22
C VAL A 243 2.72 17.53 -6.83
N HIS A 244 2.11 17.59 -5.64
CA HIS A 244 1.33 16.46 -5.13
C HIS A 244 0.09 16.15 -5.98
N ASN A 245 -0.76 17.14 -6.27
CA ASN A 245 -1.99 16.95 -7.05
C ASN A 245 -1.68 16.38 -8.45
N GLU A 246 -0.72 16.99 -9.14
CA GLU A 246 -0.24 16.56 -10.46
C GLU A 246 0.33 15.14 -10.44
N SER A 247 1.15 14.81 -9.43
CA SER A 247 1.73 13.47 -9.28
C SER A 247 0.68 12.38 -9.01
N CYS A 248 -0.46 12.76 -8.43
CA CYS A 248 -1.62 11.88 -8.23
C CYS A 248 -2.43 11.71 -9.52
N PHE A 249 -2.66 12.78 -10.29
CA PHE A 249 -3.27 12.66 -11.63
C PHE A 249 -2.47 11.70 -12.53
N LEU A 250 -1.14 11.83 -12.56
CA LEU A 250 -0.30 10.89 -13.32
C LEU A 250 -0.36 9.46 -12.78
N ALA A 251 -0.50 9.25 -11.47
CA ALA A 251 -0.64 7.92 -10.89
C ALA A 251 -1.98 7.26 -11.26
N ASP A 252 -3.08 8.02 -11.29
CA ASP A 252 -4.40 7.51 -11.66
C ASP A 252 -4.45 7.22 -13.18
N HIS A 253 -3.96 8.13 -14.04
CA HIS A 253 -3.88 7.90 -15.49
C HIS A 253 -2.87 6.79 -15.89
N PHE A 254 -1.85 6.54 -15.06
CA PHE A 254 -0.96 5.39 -15.18
C PHE A 254 -1.67 4.08 -14.81
N GLU A 255 -2.43 4.07 -13.71
CA GLU A 255 -3.24 2.94 -13.26
C GLU A 255 -4.28 2.51 -14.31
N ASP A 256 -4.97 3.48 -14.93
CA ASP A 256 -5.91 3.23 -16.03
C ASP A 256 -5.23 2.64 -17.27
N GLY A 257 -4.03 3.10 -17.61
CA GLY A 257 -3.21 2.49 -18.66
C GLY A 257 -2.87 1.02 -18.36
N LEU A 258 -2.69 0.66 -17.09
CA LEU A 258 -2.38 -0.70 -16.65
C LEU A 258 -3.62 -1.59 -16.43
N ARG A 259 -4.82 -1.02 -16.25
CA ARG A 259 -6.09 -1.74 -16.03
C ARG A 259 -6.27 -2.90 -17.02
N SER A 260 -6.11 -2.63 -18.31
CA SER A 260 -6.25 -3.63 -19.40
C SER A 260 -4.94 -3.99 -20.11
N GLN A 261 -3.78 -3.61 -19.55
CA GLN A 261 -2.47 -3.91 -20.13
C GLN A 261 -2.24 -5.43 -20.21
N ARG A 262 -1.63 -5.87 -21.32
CA ARG A 262 -1.23 -7.25 -21.56
C ARG A 262 0.27 -7.38 -21.74
N THR A 263 0.80 -8.57 -21.47
CA THR A 263 2.19 -8.97 -21.78
C THR A 263 2.28 -9.53 -23.19
N GLY A 264 3.49 -9.86 -23.66
CA GLY A 264 3.73 -10.45 -24.98
C GLY A 264 3.01 -11.78 -25.26
N SER A 265 2.55 -12.51 -24.24
CA SER A 265 1.72 -13.74 -24.40
C SER A 265 0.23 -13.45 -24.61
N GLY A 266 -0.21 -12.20 -24.39
CA GLY A 266 -1.61 -11.82 -24.31
C GLY A 266 -2.25 -12.03 -22.93
N ALA A 267 -1.52 -12.53 -21.92
CA ALA A 267 -2.00 -12.56 -20.54
C ALA A 267 -2.20 -11.13 -19.99
N ILE A 268 -3.05 -10.97 -18.97
CA ILE A 268 -3.22 -9.69 -18.27
C ILE A 268 -1.97 -9.41 -17.42
N ALA A 269 -1.37 -8.23 -17.59
CA ALA A 269 -0.15 -7.87 -16.89
C ALA A 269 -0.36 -7.80 -15.37
N SER A 270 0.52 -8.45 -14.60
CA SER A 270 0.58 -8.24 -13.15
C SER A 270 1.02 -6.81 -12.81
N ILE A 271 0.46 -6.24 -11.75
CA ILE A 271 0.65 -4.83 -11.36
C ILE A 271 0.98 -4.70 -9.87
N VAL A 272 1.61 -3.59 -9.48
CA VAL A 272 2.00 -3.32 -8.09
C VAL A 272 1.40 -2.00 -7.64
N VAL A 273 0.66 -2.01 -6.53
CA VAL A 273 0.05 -0.82 -5.92
C VAL A 273 0.80 -0.50 -4.63
N ASP A 274 1.60 0.56 -4.66
CA ASP A 274 2.35 1.08 -3.51
C ASP A 274 1.70 2.37 -2.97
N LYS A 275 0.38 2.32 -2.75
CA LYS A 275 -0.38 3.39 -2.07
C LYS A 275 -0.48 3.09 -0.56
N ARG A 276 -1.10 3.99 0.21
CA ARG A 276 -1.33 3.78 1.67
C ARG A 276 -2.33 2.65 1.93
N LEU A 277 -3.41 2.61 1.12
CA LEU A 277 -4.50 1.64 1.19
C LEU A 277 -5.14 1.59 2.59
N ALA A 278 -5.36 2.76 3.18
CA ALA A 278 -5.77 2.89 4.57
C ALA A 278 -7.26 2.65 4.79
N ARG A 279 -8.12 3.09 3.88
CA ARG A 279 -9.58 3.16 4.03
C ARG A 279 -10.29 2.05 3.25
N ALA A 280 -11.45 1.62 3.73
CA ALA A 280 -12.24 0.57 3.10
C ALA A 280 -12.50 0.81 1.59
N TYR A 281 -12.87 2.03 1.19
CA TYR A 281 -13.15 2.32 -0.23
C TYR A 281 -11.92 2.15 -1.15
N GLU A 282 -10.70 2.44 -0.66
CA GLU A 282 -9.46 2.24 -1.45
C GLU A 282 -9.23 0.74 -1.70
N ILE A 283 -9.53 -0.08 -0.69
CA ILE A 283 -9.38 -1.53 -0.78
C ILE A 283 -10.47 -2.11 -1.69
N ASP A 284 -11.69 -1.62 -1.59
CA ASP A 284 -12.84 -2.10 -2.36
C ASP A 284 -12.67 -1.83 -3.85
N SER A 285 -12.18 -0.64 -4.25
CA SER A 285 -11.87 -0.34 -5.65
C SER A 285 -10.76 -1.23 -6.22
N TYR A 286 -9.75 -1.62 -5.42
CA TYR A 286 -8.71 -2.54 -5.89
C TYR A 286 -9.16 -4.00 -5.94
N ILE A 287 -10.07 -4.42 -5.05
CA ILE A 287 -10.73 -5.73 -5.13
C ILE A 287 -11.63 -5.80 -6.37
N GLU A 288 -12.38 -4.74 -6.67
CA GLU A 288 -13.19 -4.62 -7.88
C GLU A 288 -12.32 -4.63 -9.14
N LEU A 289 -11.27 -3.78 -9.19
CA LEU A 289 -10.28 -3.77 -10.30
C LEU A 289 -9.68 -5.15 -10.55
N ALA A 290 -9.28 -5.87 -9.50
CA ALA A 290 -8.73 -7.21 -9.61
C ALA A 290 -9.75 -8.20 -10.20
N LYS A 291 -10.99 -8.18 -9.71
CA LYS A 291 -12.07 -9.04 -10.19
C LYS A 291 -12.48 -8.73 -11.64
N GLU A 292 -12.66 -7.46 -12.00
CA GLU A 292 -12.97 -7.04 -13.39
C GLU A 292 -11.87 -7.44 -14.38
N THR A 293 -10.61 -7.46 -13.94
CA THR A 293 -9.44 -7.72 -14.81
C THR A 293 -8.90 -9.15 -14.71
N GLY A 294 -9.54 -10.03 -13.93
CA GLY A 294 -9.12 -11.43 -13.76
C GLY A 294 -7.81 -11.62 -13.00
N ARG A 295 -7.40 -10.63 -12.20
CA ARG A 295 -6.19 -10.70 -11.36
C ARG A 295 -6.50 -11.28 -9.98
N LYS A 296 -5.54 -11.98 -9.37
CA LYS A 296 -5.51 -12.22 -7.91
C LYS A 296 -5.08 -10.96 -7.17
N VAL A 297 -5.36 -10.88 -5.87
CA VAL A 297 -4.79 -9.88 -4.96
C VAL A 297 -3.80 -10.55 -4.02
N GLU A 298 -2.55 -10.10 -4.04
CA GLU A 298 -1.51 -10.53 -3.10
C GLU A 298 -1.16 -9.34 -2.22
N LEU A 299 -1.75 -9.26 -1.02
CA LEU A 299 -1.67 -8.08 -0.17
C LEU A 299 -0.72 -8.32 1.01
N CYS A 300 0.35 -7.54 1.07
CA CYS A 300 1.18 -7.41 2.26
C CYS A 300 0.81 -6.11 2.99
N ASP A 301 0.46 -6.23 4.27
CA ASP A 301 0.14 -5.12 5.16
C ASP A 301 1.29 -4.93 6.15
N ILE A 302 1.91 -3.75 6.16
CA ILE A 302 3.11 -3.47 6.94
C ILE A 302 2.81 -2.43 8.01
N ASP A 303 2.95 -2.84 9.27
CA ASP A 303 2.80 -1.97 10.44
C ASP A 303 4.15 -1.63 11.07
N ALA A 304 4.25 -0.42 11.61
CA ALA A 304 5.21 -0.03 12.61
C ALA A 304 4.54 0.96 13.58
N PRO A 305 5.01 1.09 14.83
CA PRO A 305 4.57 2.15 15.72
C PRO A 305 4.73 3.55 15.09
N LEU A 306 3.95 4.52 15.59
CA LEU A 306 3.97 5.87 15.04
C LEU A 306 5.35 6.52 15.19
N GLU A 307 6.03 6.39 16.34
CA GLU A 307 7.41 6.90 16.51
C GLU A 307 8.39 6.33 15.48
N ASN A 308 8.34 5.03 15.15
CA ASN A 308 9.17 4.46 14.08
C ASN A 308 8.85 5.06 12.71
N SER A 309 7.58 5.36 12.44
CA SER A 309 7.13 5.98 11.18
C SER A 309 7.59 7.45 11.08
N LEU A 310 7.56 8.20 12.19
CA LEU A 310 8.05 9.58 12.27
C LEU A 310 9.58 9.64 12.13
N THR A 311 10.28 8.75 12.82
CA THR A 311 11.73 8.57 12.74
C THR A 311 12.17 8.24 11.31
N GLY A 312 11.51 7.25 10.69
CA GLY A 312 11.77 6.86 9.30
C GLY A 312 11.39 7.91 8.26
N VAL A 313 10.61 8.95 8.63
CA VAL A 313 10.45 10.16 7.81
C VAL A 313 11.65 11.08 7.96
N LEU A 314 12.09 11.41 9.19
CA LEU A 314 13.26 12.28 9.42
C LEU A 314 14.59 11.72 8.88
N GLN A 315 14.69 10.40 8.71
CA GLN A 315 15.84 9.73 8.07
C GLN A 315 15.90 9.91 6.55
N ARG A 316 14.81 10.31 5.89
CA ARG A 316 14.78 10.49 4.43
C ARG A 316 15.52 11.76 4.06
N LYS A 317 16.48 11.67 3.14
CA LYS A 317 17.33 12.81 2.80
C LYS A 317 16.70 13.64 1.66
N PRO A 318 16.80 14.98 1.65
CA PRO A 318 16.19 15.82 0.62
C PRO A 318 16.63 15.50 -0.81
N GLU A 319 17.87 15.07 -1.02
CA GLU A 319 18.40 14.63 -2.30
C GLU A 319 17.73 13.35 -2.85
N GLY A 320 17.04 12.58 -1.99
CA GLY A 320 16.28 11.40 -2.36
C GLY A 320 14.91 11.69 -3.00
N GLU A 321 14.21 10.60 -3.32
CA GLU A 321 12.89 10.62 -3.97
C GLU A 321 11.76 10.16 -3.02
N ASP A 322 12.14 9.58 -1.87
CA ASP A 322 11.25 9.06 -0.83
C ASP A 322 10.58 10.22 -0.07
N PRO A 323 9.23 10.29 0.04
CA PRO A 323 8.54 11.50 0.50
C PRO A 323 8.78 11.82 1.97
N ARG A 324 8.84 13.12 2.28
CA ARG A 324 9.07 13.71 3.60
C ARG A 324 7.84 14.49 4.11
N PRO A 325 6.70 13.83 4.40
CA PRO A 325 5.47 14.55 4.74
C PRO A 325 5.45 15.07 6.19
N PRO A 326 4.64 16.11 6.50
CA PRO A 326 4.49 16.64 7.85
C PRO A 326 3.68 15.70 8.76
N TYR A 327 3.81 15.87 10.08
CA TYR A 327 3.22 15.01 11.12
C TYR A 327 1.75 14.61 10.89
N PRO A 328 0.80 15.53 10.54
CA PRO A 328 -0.62 15.17 10.39
C PRO A 328 -0.90 14.10 9.34
N VAL A 329 -0.05 13.97 8.31
CA VAL A 329 -0.18 12.97 7.25
C VAL A 329 0.24 11.58 7.75
N VAL A 330 1.28 11.52 8.59
CA VAL A 330 1.80 10.27 9.17
C VAL A 330 0.88 9.78 10.29
N SER A 331 0.40 10.67 11.16
CA SER A 331 -0.47 10.33 12.29
C SER A 331 -1.90 9.97 11.86
N SER A 332 -2.57 10.80 11.06
CA SER A 332 -3.91 10.49 10.53
C SER A 332 -3.90 9.20 9.70
N GLY A 333 -2.81 8.99 8.95
CA GLY A 333 -2.60 7.80 8.14
C GLY A 333 -2.22 6.55 8.93
N PHE A 334 -1.66 6.69 10.14
CA PHE A 334 -1.45 5.60 11.11
C PHE A 334 -2.78 5.16 11.74
N VAL A 335 -3.61 6.11 12.19
CA VAL A 335 -4.96 5.79 12.70
C VAL A 335 -5.76 5.08 11.62
N ALA A 336 -5.85 5.66 10.42
CA ALA A 336 -6.66 5.10 9.34
C ALA A 336 -6.23 3.68 8.93
N VAL A 337 -4.92 3.39 8.82
CA VAL A 337 -4.46 2.05 8.41
C VAL A 337 -4.74 0.98 9.49
N ARG A 338 -4.68 1.34 10.79
CA ARG A 338 -5.03 0.42 11.88
C ARG A 338 -6.55 0.24 12.03
N SER A 339 -7.32 1.32 12.11
CA SER A 339 -8.79 1.29 12.30
C SER A 339 -9.54 0.47 11.25
N ASN A 340 -9.01 0.35 10.02
CA ASN A 340 -9.62 -0.44 8.94
C ASN A 340 -8.88 -1.77 8.69
N ARG A 341 -7.92 -2.18 9.54
CA ARG A 341 -7.11 -3.39 9.26
C ARG A 341 -7.94 -4.66 9.25
N MET A 342 -8.81 -4.84 10.24
CA MET A 342 -9.70 -6.01 10.32
C MET A 342 -10.64 -6.08 9.11
N SER A 343 -11.24 -4.96 8.70
CA SER A 343 -12.14 -4.92 7.54
C SER A 343 -11.47 -5.16 6.19
N VAL A 344 -10.13 -5.20 6.12
CA VAL A 344 -9.37 -5.74 4.98
C VAL A 344 -9.20 -7.25 5.12
N ILE A 345 -8.78 -7.74 6.28
CA ILE A 345 -8.62 -9.18 6.60
C ILE A 345 -9.91 -9.94 6.31
N ASP A 346 -11.05 -9.39 6.75
CA ASP A 346 -12.39 -9.96 6.54
C ASP A 346 -12.70 -10.24 5.07
N ARG A 347 -12.14 -9.47 4.12
CA ARG A 347 -12.37 -9.69 2.67
C ARG A 347 -11.65 -10.93 2.13
N PHE A 348 -10.48 -11.26 2.69
CA PHE A 348 -9.74 -12.47 2.32
C PHE A 348 -10.28 -13.72 3.01
N ILE A 349 -10.86 -13.58 4.21
CA ILE A 349 -11.59 -14.67 4.89
C ILE A 349 -12.90 -14.96 4.15
N ALA A 350 -13.67 -13.92 3.79
CA ALA A 350 -14.96 -14.08 3.12
C ALA A 350 -14.87 -14.53 1.65
N ASP A 351 -13.74 -14.28 0.97
CA ASP A 351 -13.50 -14.69 -0.42
C ASP A 351 -12.13 -15.38 -0.58
N PRO A 352 -12.05 -16.71 -0.35
CA PRO A 352 -10.86 -17.50 -0.58
C PRO A 352 -10.33 -17.45 -2.03
N SER A 353 -11.15 -17.00 -2.99
CA SER A 353 -10.75 -16.89 -4.39
C SER A 353 -10.00 -15.59 -4.70
N LEU A 354 -10.09 -14.59 -3.82
CA LEU A 354 -9.48 -13.27 -3.98
C LEU A 354 -7.95 -13.34 -4.11
N GLY A 355 -7.31 -14.16 -3.28
CA GLY A 355 -5.86 -14.29 -3.19
C GLY A 355 -5.41 -14.42 -1.73
N ASN A 356 -4.28 -13.83 -1.36
CA ASN A 356 -3.70 -13.97 -0.02
C ASN A 356 -3.46 -12.63 0.67
N TYR A 357 -3.50 -12.66 2.01
CA TYR A 357 -3.19 -11.52 2.88
C TYR A 357 -2.10 -11.89 3.88
N ARG A 358 -1.12 -11.00 4.10
CA ARG A 358 -0.02 -11.21 5.06
C ARG A 358 0.30 -9.93 5.83
N LEU A 359 0.15 -9.96 7.15
CA LEU A 359 0.36 -8.83 8.07
C LEU A 359 1.72 -8.94 8.75
N PHE A 360 2.55 -7.92 8.57
CA PHE A 360 3.88 -7.80 9.17
C PHE A 360 3.91 -6.70 10.22
N GLY A 361 4.00 -7.09 11.49
CA GLY A 361 4.23 -6.19 12.62
C GLY A 361 5.70 -5.85 12.82
N THR A 362 5.96 -4.85 13.66
CA THR A 362 7.32 -4.48 14.11
C THR A 362 7.49 -4.86 15.57
N ALA A 363 8.47 -5.71 15.86
CA ALA A 363 8.85 -6.09 17.23
C ALA A 363 9.70 -5.00 17.90
N GLU A 364 10.01 -5.16 19.19
CA GLU A 364 10.65 -4.12 20.02
C GLU A 364 12.10 -3.80 19.61
N ASP A 365 12.79 -4.76 18.97
CA ASP A 365 14.10 -4.63 18.32
C ASP A 365 14.04 -3.95 16.92
N GLY A 366 12.85 -3.51 16.52
CA GLY A 366 12.56 -2.94 15.22
C GLY A 366 12.69 -3.93 14.04
N LYS A 367 12.77 -5.24 14.28
CA LYS A 367 12.66 -6.26 13.22
C LYS A 367 11.19 -6.43 12.81
N LYS A 368 10.98 -7.02 11.63
CA LYS A 368 9.64 -7.32 11.10
C LYS A 368 9.31 -8.80 11.27
N VAL A 369 8.18 -9.09 11.89
CA VAL A 369 7.66 -10.44 12.16
C VAL A 369 6.32 -10.63 11.45
N MET A 370 5.93 -11.88 11.15
CA MET A 370 4.54 -12.16 10.75
C MET A 370 3.66 -12.05 11.99
N VAL A 371 2.42 -11.59 11.83
CA VAL A 371 1.47 -11.38 12.93
C VAL A 371 0.12 -12.03 12.65
N ALA A 372 -0.36 -11.92 11.40
CA ALA A 372 -1.46 -12.72 10.89
C ALA A 372 -1.28 -13.00 9.40
N SER A 373 -1.86 -14.08 8.91
CA SER A 373 -1.98 -14.38 7.48
C SER A 373 -3.34 -14.97 7.14
N VAL A 374 -3.84 -14.69 5.93
CA VAL A 374 -4.99 -15.38 5.35
C VAL A 374 -4.54 -16.05 4.07
N MET A 375 -4.53 -17.39 4.08
CA MET A 375 -4.06 -18.22 2.98
C MET A 375 -5.19 -19.18 2.60
N GLY A 376 -5.67 -19.13 1.35
CA GLY A 376 -6.78 -19.98 0.91
C GLY A 376 -8.09 -19.82 1.71
N GLY A 377 -8.29 -18.67 2.35
CA GLY A 377 -9.45 -18.37 3.22
C GLY A 377 -9.24 -18.65 4.71
N GLU A 378 -8.19 -19.38 5.10
CA GLU A 378 -7.92 -19.70 6.51
C GLU A 378 -7.10 -18.59 7.17
N LEU A 379 -7.61 -18.02 8.26
CA LEU A 379 -6.89 -17.05 9.10
C LEU A 379 -5.96 -17.77 10.08
N SER A 380 -4.66 -17.56 9.93
CA SER A 380 -3.66 -17.83 10.96
C SER A 380 -3.27 -16.53 11.68
N VAL A 381 -3.01 -16.61 12.98
CA VAL A 381 -2.48 -15.52 13.80
C VAL A 381 -1.20 -16.02 14.45
N GLU A 382 -0.05 -15.58 13.94
CA GLU A 382 1.26 -16.05 14.41
C GLU A 382 1.76 -15.28 15.66
N ASP A 383 1.24 -14.08 15.92
CA ASP A 383 1.56 -13.25 17.09
C ASP A 383 0.29 -12.54 17.59
N ALA A 384 -0.36 -13.09 18.61
CA ALA A 384 -1.63 -12.58 19.11
C ALA A 384 -1.51 -11.20 19.78
N ASP A 385 -0.43 -10.97 20.54
CA ASP A 385 -0.19 -9.74 21.28
C ASP A 385 0.07 -8.56 20.33
N LEU A 386 0.86 -8.78 19.28
CA LEU A 386 1.00 -7.80 18.20
C LEU A 386 -0.30 -7.66 17.39
N TYR A 387 -1.06 -8.73 17.15
CA TYR A 387 -2.31 -8.66 16.39
C TYR A 387 -3.33 -7.73 17.06
N GLU A 388 -3.58 -7.88 18.35
CA GLU A 388 -4.44 -6.96 19.12
C GLU A 388 -3.88 -5.52 19.08
N LYS A 389 -2.58 -5.37 19.39
CA LYS A 389 -1.89 -4.07 19.45
C LYS A 389 -1.91 -3.29 18.13
N ILE A 390 -1.91 -3.96 16.97
CA ILE A 390 -1.87 -3.32 15.64
C ILE A 390 -3.19 -3.34 14.87
N THR A 391 -4.21 -4.06 15.31
CA THR A 391 -5.60 -3.89 14.84
C THR A 391 -6.33 -2.81 15.64
N SER A 392 -5.95 -2.58 16.89
CA SER A 392 -6.54 -1.55 17.76
C SER A 392 -6.40 -0.11 17.17
N PRO A 393 -7.49 0.69 17.17
CA PRO A 393 -7.46 2.10 16.77
C PRO A 393 -6.84 2.97 17.88
N GLN A 394 -5.51 3.00 17.93
CA GLN A 394 -4.69 3.75 18.92
C GLN A 394 -4.75 5.28 18.70
N SER A 395 -5.94 5.87 18.83
CA SER A 395 -6.22 7.28 18.49
C SER A 395 -5.64 8.28 19.49
N SER A 396 -5.74 8.01 20.80
CA SER A 396 -5.20 8.87 21.88
C SER A 396 -3.70 9.13 21.72
N VAL A 397 -2.94 8.09 21.37
CA VAL A 397 -1.48 8.13 21.14
C VAL A 397 -1.06 9.18 20.11
N THR A 398 -1.96 9.60 19.21
CA THR A 398 -1.63 10.54 18.13
C THR A 398 -1.73 12.03 18.49
N GLY A 399 -2.43 12.37 19.58
CA GLY A 399 -2.47 13.73 20.12
C GLY A 399 -1.19 14.05 20.88
N ASP A 400 -1.00 13.36 22.01
CA ASP A 400 0.10 13.58 22.96
C ASP A 400 1.50 13.46 22.31
N LEU A 401 1.63 12.64 21.26
CA LEU A 401 2.89 12.47 20.53
C LEU A 401 3.26 13.64 19.60
N ALA A 402 2.31 14.51 19.22
CA ALA A 402 2.57 15.62 18.31
C ALA A 402 3.50 16.68 18.93
N ASP A 403 3.25 16.99 20.21
CA ASP A 403 3.95 18.02 20.97
C ASP A 403 5.13 17.47 21.80
N LYS A 404 5.23 16.15 21.95
CA LYS A 404 6.37 15.47 22.58
C LYS A 404 7.69 15.89 21.92
N ILE A 405 8.63 16.35 22.75
CA ILE A 405 9.95 16.85 22.33
C ILE A 405 10.87 15.69 21.93
N ILE A 406 11.68 15.91 20.90
CA ILE A 406 12.84 15.09 20.56
C ILE A 406 13.98 15.57 21.46
N ASP A 407 14.20 14.86 22.56
CA ASP A 407 15.29 15.10 23.51
C ASP A 407 16.26 13.90 23.55
N ASN A 408 17.31 13.99 24.37
CA ASN A 408 18.33 12.94 24.49
C ASN A 408 17.74 11.61 25.00
N GLU A 409 16.75 11.65 25.91
CA GLU A 409 16.13 10.43 26.44
C GLU A 409 15.30 9.72 25.36
N LEU A 410 14.56 10.48 24.54
CA LEU A 410 13.87 9.95 23.37
C LEU A 410 14.85 9.38 22.34
N ILE A 411 15.97 10.07 22.07
CA ILE A 411 17.00 9.61 21.13
C ILE A 411 17.63 8.30 21.60
N ASP A 412 18.05 8.24 22.87
CA ASP A 412 18.65 7.03 23.44
C ASP A 412 17.64 5.88 23.48
N ARG A 413 16.41 6.11 23.94
CA ARG A 413 15.33 5.09 23.95
C ARG A 413 15.03 4.53 22.56
N LEU A 414 15.03 5.35 21.51
CA LEU A 414 14.75 4.90 20.14
C LEU A 414 15.98 4.28 19.43
N THR A 415 17.19 4.49 19.93
CA THR A 415 18.43 3.98 19.29
C THR A 415 19.06 2.80 20.02
N ASN A 416 18.92 2.69 21.34
CA ASN A 416 19.52 1.63 22.15
C ASN A 416 18.92 0.24 21.87
N ASN A 417 17.66 0.19 21.41
CA ASN A 417 16.98 -1.06 21.01
C ASN A 417 17.22 -1.44 19.53
N ILE A 418 18.25 -0.87 18.89
CA ILE A 418 18.58 -1.14 17.48
C ILE A 418 19.90 -1.94 17.42
N ASP A 419 19.80 -3.26 17.25
CA ASP A 419 20.95 -4.17 17.10
C ASP A 419 21.92 -3.81 15.95
N ASP A 420 21.41 -3.11 14.95
CA ASP A 420 22.07 -2.83 13.67
C ASP A 420 22.80 -1.48 13.75
N PRO A 421 24.15 -1.44 13.83
CA PRO A 421 24.87 -0.21 14.17
C PRO A 421 24.70 0.91 13.14
N GLU A 422 24.55 0.57 11.86
CA GLU A 422 24.32 1.55 10.80
C GLU A 422 22.93 2.17 10.94
N ARG A 423 21.89 1.34 11.13
CA ARG A 423 20.52 1.80 11.42
C ARG A 423 20.47 2.62 12.70
N ALA A 424 21.20 2.24 13.75
CA ALA A 424 21.27 2.99 15.02
C ALA A 424 21.90 4.37 14.81
N GLY A 425 23.06 4.43 14.15
CA GLY A 425 23.76 5.69 13.86
C GLY A 425 22.95 6.62 12.94
N ASN A 426 22.38 6.09 11.85
CA ASN A 426 21.48 6.83 10.96
C ASN A 426 20.20 7.29 11.66
N THR A 427 19.72 6.57 12.68
CA THR A 427 18.58 6.98 13.52
C THR A 427 18.97 8.14 14.43
N ARG A 428 20.08 7.99 15.16
CA ARG A 428 20.61 9.01 16.07
C ARG A 428 20.86 10.34 15.36
N ALA A 429 21.63 10.32 14.28
CA ALA A 429 21.96 11.54 13.51
C ALA A 429 20.74 12.24 12.90
N ALA A 430 19.70 11.49 12.51
CA ALA A 430 18.46 12.06 11.98
C ALA A 430 17.63 12.77 13.07
N LEU A 431 17.60 12.23 14.29
CA LEU A 431 16.89 12.82 15.42
C LEU A 431 17.67 13.99 16.04
N GLU A 432 18.99 13.87 16.21
CA GLU A 432 19.86 14.91 16.77
C GLU A 432 19.78 16.24 15.99
N LYS A 433 19.60 16.18 14.67
CA LYS A 433 19.37 17.34 13.80
C LYS A 433 18.14 18.17 14.19
N TYR A 434 17.17 17.58 14.88
CA TYR A 434 15.92 18.22 15.32
C TYR A 434 15.74 18.20 16.85
N ASN A 435 16.82 17.97 17.61
CA ASN A 435 16.82 17.98 19.08
C ASN A 435 16.25 19.31 19.62
N GLY A 436 15.42 19.23 20.66
CA GLY A 436 14.71 20.37 21.25
C GLY A 436 13.45 20.82 20.48
N LYS A 437 13.04 20.14 19.41
CA LYS A 437 11.76 20.38 18.72
C LYS A 437 10.73 19.29 19.05
N SER A 438 9.44 19.62 19.00
CA SER A 438 8.39 18.59 19.00
C SER A 438 8.40 17.79 17.70
N TRP A 439 7.84 16.57 17.71
CA TRP A 439 7.66 15.77 16.49
C TRP A 439 6.95 16.53 15.36
N SER A 440 5.92 17.31 15.70
CA SER A 440 5.20 18.15 14.75
C SER A 440 6.12 19.19 14.09
N ALA A 441 6.88 19.95 14.89
CA ALA A 441 7.81 20.97 14.41
C ALA A 441 9.03 20.39 13.68
N ALA A 442 9.49 19.20 14.07
CA ALA A 442 10.58 18.49 13.40
C ALA A 442 10.17 18.03 12.01
N LEU A 443 9.02 17.36 11.87
CA LEU A 443 8.55 16.89 10.55
C LEU A 443 8.12 18.05 9.63
N ALA A 444 7.60 19.15 10.15
CA ALA A 444 7.36 20.36 9.36
C ALA A 444 8.66 20.92 8.76
N ALA A 445 9.65 21.26 9.61
CA ALA A 445 10.95 21.78 9.16
C ALA A 445 11.74 20.79 8.28
N HIS A 446 11.44 19.49 8.36
CA HIS A 446 12.00 18.46 7.48
C HIS A 446 11.23 18.32 6.14
N SER A 447 9.92 18.59 6.13
CA SER A 447 9.07 18.62 4.93
C SER A 447 9.32 19.84 4.05
N GLU A 448 9.82 20.94 4.61
CA GLU A 448 10.08 22.22 3.92
C GLU A 448 11.38 22.20 3.09
N LEU A 449 12.28 21.25 3.33
CA LEU A 449 13.49 21.05 2.51
C LEU A 449 13.10 20.56 1.11
N ILE A 450 13.86 20.92 0.07
CA ILE A 450 13.60 20.53 -1.34
C ILE A 450 14.48 19.35 -1.75
#